data_AF-A0A183DCD8-F1
#
_entry.id   AF-A0A183DCD8-F1
#
_cell.length_a   1.000
_cell.length_b   1.000
_cell.length_c   1.000
_cell.angle_alpha   90.00
_cell.angle_beta   90.00
_cell.angle_gamma   90.00
#
_symmetry.space_group_name_H-M   'P 1'
#
loop_
_entity.id
_entity.type
_entity.pdbx_description
1 polymer ?
#
loop_
_entity_poly.entity_id
_entity_poly.type
_entity_poly.pdbx_seq_one_letter_code
_entity_poly.pdbx_strand_id
1 'polypeptide(L)'
;MFSAIADERRKVYGVQFHPEVDLSLAGKDIFHNFLYDIAGITGDFTMQNREQLCIQEIRSIVGDKKVLVMVSGGVDSTVCASLLHKALGSDKVIAVHIDNGFMR
;
A
#
# COMPACT_ATOMS: atom_id res chain seq x y z
N MET A 1 18.04 -30.98 16.33
CA MET A 1 17.23 -29.74 16.36
C MET A 1 16.61 -29.59 14.99
N PHE A 2 15.30 -29.37 14.89
CA PHE A 2 14.63 -29.09 13.62
C PHE A 2 14.48 -27.57 13.47
N SER A 3 14.81 -27.02 12.30
CA SER A 3 14.69 -25.59 11.98
C SER A 3 13.53 -25.27 11.03
N ALA A 4 12.87 -26.31 10.50
CA ALA A 4 11.68 -26.22 9.69
C ALA A 4 10.80 -27.48 9.86
N ILE A 5 9.49 -27.32 9.69
CA ILE A 5 8.48 -28.39 9.70
C ILE A 5 7.49 -28.17 8.56
N ALA A 6 6.95 -29.25 8.00
CA ALA A 6 5.95 -29.19 6.94
C ALA A 6 4.93 -30.33 7.06
N ASP A 7 3.66 -30.01 6.82
CA ASP A 7 2.58 -30.96 6.54
C ASP A 7 2.01 -30.58 5.16
N GLU A 8 2.56 -31.20 4.11
CA GLU A 8 2.21 -30.93 2.71
C GLU A 8 0.73 -31.22 2.40
N ARG A 9 0.16 -32.23 3.05
CA ARG A 9 -1.26 -32.58 2.86
C ARG A 9 -2.16 -31.47 3.39
N ARG A 10 -1.81 -30.88 4.54
CA ARG A 10 -2.57 -29.79 5.15
C ARG A 10 -2.10 -28.39 4.71
N LYS A 11 -1.03 -28.31 3.91
CA LYS A 11 -0.35 -27.06 3.54
C LYS A 11 0.05 -26.21 4.76
N VAL A 12 0.55 -26.85 5.81
CA VAL A 12 1.03 -26.15 7.02
C VAL A 12 2.55 -26.20 7.05
N TYR A 13 3.19 -25.04 7.13
CA TYR A 13 4.64 -24.89 7.11
C TYR A 13 5.08 -24.03 8.30
N GLY A 14 6.18 -24.41 8.93
CA GLY A 14 6.76 -23.67 10.05
C GLY A 14 8.28 -23.58 9.91
N VAL A 15 8.83 -22.42 10.23
CA VAL A 15 10.28 -22.15 10.26
C VAL A 15 10.65 -21.57 11.62
N GLN A 16 11.84 -21.90 12.12
CA GLN A 16 12.32 -21.42 13.42
C GLN A 16 13.12 -20.11 13.33
N PHE A 17 13.20 -19.52 12.13
CA PHE A 17 13.89 -18.28 11.82
C PHE A 17 12.91 -17.28 11.17
N HIS A 18 13.37 -16.04 10.97
CA HIS A 18 12.59 -14.94 10.43
C HIS A 18 12.86 -14.77 8.92
N PRO A 19 12.03 -15.31 8.01
CA PRO A 19 12.23 -15.13 6.57
C PRO A 19 11.97 -13.68 6.10
N GLU A 20 11.40 -12.81 6.95
CA GLU A 20 11.05 -11.42 6.63
C GLU A 20 12.20 -10.43 6.73
N VAL A 21 13.30 -10.81 7.41
CA VAL A 21 14.45 -9.94 7.58
C VAL A 21 15.47 -10.11 6.45
N ASP A 22 16.14 -9.02 6.08
CA ASP A 22 17.15 -9.03 5.00
C ASP A 22 18.35 -9.96 5.26
N LEU A 23 18.57 -10.35 6.52
CA LEU A 23 19.60 -11.31 6.91
C LEU A 23 19.29 -12.74 6.46
N SER A 24 18.02 -13.06 6.21
CA SER A 24 17.61 -14.32 5.61
C SER A 24 17.75 -14.21 4.09
N LEU A 25 18.91 -14.61 3.54
CA LEU A 25 19.26 -14.41 2.13
C LEU A 25 18.17 -14.88 1.13
N ALA A 26 17.49 -15.99 1.42
CA ALA A 26 16.41 -16.56 0.59
C ALA A 26 15.00 -16.30 1.18
N GLY A 27 14.86 -15.35 2.10
CA GLY A 27 13.60 -15.07 2.79
C GLY A 27 12.47 -14.65 1.86
N LYS A 28 12.79 -13.84 0.85
CA LYS A 28 11.85 -13.45 -0.21
C LYS A 28 11.37 -14.64 -1.02
N ASP A 29 12.25 -15.59 -1.34
CA ASP A 29 11.90 -16.80 -2.10
C ASP A 29 10.97 -17.71 -1.28
N ILE A 30 11.19 -17.81 0.03
CA ILE A 30 10.29 -18.55 0.95
C ILE A 30 8.89 -17.96 0.90
N PHE A 31 8.75 -16.63 1.01
CA PHE A 31 7.45 -15.97 0.89
C PHE A 31 6.86 -16.09 -0.51
N HIS A 32 7.67 -16.05 -1.56
CA HIS A 32 7.18 -16.26 -2.92
C HIS A 32 6.54 -17.64 -3.07
N ASN A 33 7.24 -18.70 -2.68
CA ASN A 33 6.73 -20.07 -2.73
C ASN A 33 5.45 -20.22 -1.90
N PHE A 34 5.41 -19.61 -0.71
CA PHE A 34 4.23 -19.69 0.15
C PHE A 34 3.02 -18.94 -0.42
N LEU A 35 3.20 -17.69 -0.84
CA LEU A 35 2.11 -16.84 -1.30
C LEU A 35 1.57 -17.30 -2.67
N TYR A 36 2.45 -17.62 -3.62
CA TYR A 36 2.05 -17.89 -5.00
C TYR A 36 1.84 -19.39 -5.26
N ASP A 37 2.80 -20.25 -4.91
CA ASP A 37 2.71 -21.68 -5.28
C ASP A 37 1.82 -22.46 -4.31
N ILE A 38 1.92 -22.18 -3.00
CA ILE A 38 1.19 -22.92 -1.96
C ILE A 38 -0.21 -22.34 -1.75
N ALA A 39 -0.31 -21.02 -1.51
CA ALA A 39 -1.57 -20.33 -1.22
C ALA A 39 -2.33 -19.88 -2.47
N GLY A 40 -1.69 -19.81 -3.64
CA GLY A 40 -2.36 -19.47 -4.90
C GLY A 40 -2.76 -18.01 -5.04
N ILE A 41 -2.07 -17.08 -4.38
CA ILE A 41 -2.34 -15.64 -4.49
C ILE A 41 -1.92 -15.13 -5.87
N THR A 42 -2.73 -14.28 -6.47
CA THR A 42 -2.57 -13.81 -7.87
C THR A 42 -1.61 -12.63 -8.06
N GLY A 43 -1.21 -11.95 -6.98
CA GLY A 43 -0.31 -10.78 -7.06
C GLY A 43 -0.97 -9.50 -7.59
N ASP A 44 -2.30 -9.43 -7.52
CA ASP A 44 -3.13 -8.31 -7.98
C ASP A 44 -3.14 -7.11 -7.01
N PHE A 45 -2.51 -7.24 -5.84
CA PHE A 45 -2.30 -6.15 -4.89
C PHE A 45 -1.15 -5.21 -5.35
N THR A 46 -1.30 -4.63 -6.53
CA THR A 46 -0.33 -3.71 -7.14
C THR A 46 -0.67 -2.25 -6.82
N MET A 47 0.32 -1.37 -6.92
CA MET A 47 0.09 0.07 -6.74
C MET A 47 -0.92 0.64 -7.73
N GLN A 48 -0.91 0.14 -8.98
CA GLN A 48 -1.82 0.57 -10.04
C GLN A 48 -3.27 0.18 -9.72
N ASN A 49 -3.50 -1.08 -9.34
CA ASN A 49 -4.85 -1.55 -8.99
C ASN A 49 -5.38 -0.81 -7.76
N ARG A 50 -4.53 -0.61 -6.75
CA ARG A 50 -4.90 0.12 -5.54
C ARG A 50 -5.18 1.59 -5.78
N GLU A 51 -4.40 2.24 -6.65
CA GLU A 51 -4.65 3.63 -7.03
C GLU A 51 -6.02 3.76 -7.71
N GLN A 52 -6.32 2.87 -8.65
CA GLN A 52 -7.62 2.86 -9.33
C GLN A 52 -8.78 2.63 -8.36
N LEU A 53 -8.65 1.66 -7.44
CA LEU A 53 -9.64 1.39 -6.41
C LEU A 53 -9.85 2.62 -5.52
N CYS A 54 -8.77 3.23 -5.05
CA CYS A 54 -8.85 4.41 -4.19
C CYS A 54 -9.50 5.61 -4.91
N ILE A 55 -9.20 5.83 -6.20
CA ILE A 55 -9.87 6.85 -7.01
C ILE A 55 -11.38 6.60 -7.08
N GLN A 56 -11.80 5.35 -7.28
CA GLN A 56 -13.21 4.99 -7.34
C GLN A 56 -13.90 5.22 -5.99
N GLU A 57 -13.25 4.81 -4.89
CA GLU A 57 -13.75 5.05 -3.52
C GLU A 57 -13.88 6.55 -3.22
N ILE A 58 -12.86 7.35 -3.55
CA ILE A 58 -12.89 8.81 -3.38
C ILE A 58 -14.08 9.41 -4.13
N ARG A 59 -14.27 9.05 -5.41
CA ARG A 59 -15.41 9.52 -6.21
C ARG A 59 -16.75 9.14 -5.60
N SER A 60 -16.88 7.89 -5.15
CA SER A 60 -18.11 7.38 -4.53
C SER A 60 -18.46 8.10 -3.23
N ILE A 61 -17.45 8.38 -2.39
CA ILE A 61 -17.64 8.99 -1.07
C ILE A 61 -17.91 10.49 -1.19
N VAL A 62 -17.16 11.19 -2.06
CA VAL A 62 -17.21 12.65 -2.18
C VAL A 62 -18.40 13.10 -3.03
N GLY A 63 -18.72 12.38 -4.11
CA GLY A 63 -19.75 12.76 -5.06
C GLY A 63 -19.51 14.15 -5.64
N ASP A 64 -20.45 15.07 -5.39
CA ASP A 64 -20.42 16.45 -5.91
C ASP A 64 -19.91 17.49 -4.91
N LYS A 65 -19.43 17.06 -3.75
CA LYS A 65 -18.87 17.96 -2.74
C LYS A 65 -17.47 18.42 -3.13
N LYS A 66 -17.09 19.59 -2.62
CA LYS A 66 -15.70 20.05 -2.64
C LYS A 66 -14.93 19.48 -1.46
N VAL A 67 -13.64 19.24 -1.65
CA VAL A 67 -12.70 18.73 -0.65
C VAL A 67 -11.65 19.80 -0.38
N LEU A 68 -11.42 20.11 0.89
CA LEU A 68 -10.33 20.94 1.35
C LEU A 68 -9.20 20.02 1.84
N VAL A 69 -7.98 20.24 1.36
CA VAL A 69 -6.78 19.52 1.83
C VAL A 69 -5.72 20.51 2.27
N MET A 70 -5.21 20.33 3.49
CA MET A 70 -4.09 21.09 4.01
C MET A 70 -2.79 20.42 3.57
N VAL A 71 -2.02 21.10 2.73
CA VAL A 71 -0.75 20.59 2.21
C VAL A 71 0.37 21.12 3.10
N SER A 72 1.08 20.23 3.81
CA SER A 72 2.20 20.64 4.68
C SER A 72 3.53 20.77 3.93
N GLY A 73 3.61 20.24 2.70
CA GLY A 73 4.86 20.07 1.96
C GLY A 73 5.54 18.71 2.22
N GLY A 74 5.04 17.93 3.18
CA GLY A 74 5.45 16.55 3.39
C GLY A 74 4.87 15.60 2.34
N VAL A 75 5.58 14.50 2.08
CA VAL A 75 5.27 13.51 1.03
C VAL A 75 3.82 13.05 1.10
N ASP A 76 3.33 12.68 2.29
CA ASP A 76 1.97 12.15 2.46
C ASP A 76 0.90 13.18 2.05
N SER A 77 1.04 14.43 2.49
CA SER A 77 0.09 15.50 2.16
C SER A 77 0.09 15.83 0.67
N THR A 78 1.26 15.74 0.02
CA THR A 78 1.41 15.98 -1.42
C THR A 78 0.83 14.84 -2.25
N VAL A 79 1.07 13.59 -1.85
CA VAL A 79 0.46 12.41 -2.49
C VAL A 79 -1.06 12.43 -2.32
N CYS A 80 -1.55 12.77 -1.13
CA CYS A 80 -2.98 12.92 -0.86
C CYS A 80 -3.62 13.98 -1.77
N ALA A 81 -3.03 15.18 -1.85
CA ALA A 81 -3.53 16.25 -2.72
C ALA A 81 -3.50 15.84 -4.20
N SER A 82 -2.43 15.18 -4.65
CA SER A 82 -2.30 14.67 -6.02
C SER A 82 -3.36 13.62 -6.35
N LEU A 83 -3.61 12.68 -5.43
CA LEU A 83 -4.61 11.63 -5.61
C LEU A 83 -6.04 12.19 -5.63
N LEU A 84 -6.35 13.13 -4.73
CA LEU A 84 -7.63 13.85 -4.74
C LEU A 84 -7.84 14.61 -6.05
N HIS A 85 -6.81 15.30 -6.53
CA HIS A 85 -6.83 16.01 -7.80
C HIS A 85 -7.09 15.07 -8.98
N LYS A 86 -6.37 13.94 -9.03
CA LYS A 86 -6.58 12.89 -10.05
C LYS A 86 -7.98 12.29 -10.00
N ALA A 87 -8.55 12.13 -8.80
CA ALA A 87 -9.87 11.56 -8.62
C ALA A 87 -11.00 12.53 -8.98
N LEU A 88 -10.91 13.80 -8.55
CA LEU A 88 -12.04 14.73 -8.53
C LEU A 88 -11.91 15.92 -9.48
N GLY A 89 -10.71 16.24 -9.97
CA GLY A 89 -10.43 17.41 -10.78
C GLY A 89 -10.12 18.68 -9.97
N SER A 90 -9.63 19.71 -10.67
CA SER A 90 -9.19 20.99 -10.07
C SER A 90 -10.31 21.82 -9.46
N ASP A 91 -11.56 21.64 -9.91
CA ASP A 91 -12.72 22.44 -9.50
C ASP A 91 -13.29 21.99 -8.14
N LYS A 92 -13.08 20.72 -7.79
CA LYS A 92 -13.55 20.10 -6.54
C LYS A 92 -12.50 20.05 -5.44
N VAL A 93 -11.21 20.25 -5.74
CA VAL A 93 -10.13 20.17 -4.74
C VAL A 93 -9.57 21.55 -4.43
N ILE A 94 -9.68 21.95 -3.16
CA ILE A 94 -9.09 23.18 -2.62
C ILE A 94 -7.86 22.76 -1.79
N ALA A 95 -6.66 22.98 -2.33
CA ALA A 95 -5.42 22.72 -1.62
C ALA A 95 -4.92 24.00 -0.96
N VAL A 96 -4.68 23.97 0.35
CA VAL A 96 -4.17 25.10 1.13
C VAL A 96 -2.83 24.74 1.75
N HIS A 97 -1.80 25.50 1.40
CA HIS A 97 -0.51 25.44 2.07
C HIS A 97 -0.36 26.65 3.00
N ILE A 98 0.02 26.40 4.25
CA ILE A 98 0.33 27.45 5.22
C ILE A 98 1.82 27.36 5.51
N ASP A 99 2.56 28.38 5.09
CA ASP A 99 3.93 28.58 5.53
C ASP A 99 3.91 29.21 6.93
N ASN A 100 4.52 28.52 7.89
CA ASN A 100 4.62 28.98 9.27
C ASN A 100 5.91 29.81 9.54
N GLY A 101 6.74 30.04 8.53
CA GLY A 101 8.00 30.76 8.61
C GLY A 101 9.22 29.90 8.99
N PHE A 102 9.06 28.58 9.15
CA PHE A 102 10.13 27.64 9.53
C PHE A 102 10.37 26.53 8.49
N MET A 103 9.86 26.72 7.27
CA MET A 103 10.12 25.79 6.17
C MET A 103 11.61 25.86 5.76
N ARG A 104 12.12 24.76 5.19
CA ARG A 104 13.52 24.62 4.73
C ARG A 104 13.75 25.23 3.36
#